data_AF-A0A4R6BXG5-F1
#
_entry.id   AF-A0A4R6BXG5-F1
#
_cell.length_a   1.000
_cell.length_b   1.000
_cell.length_c   1.000
_cell.angle_alpha   90.00
_cell.angle_beta   90.00
_cell.angle_gamma   90.00
#
_symmetry.space_group_name_H-M   'P 1'
#
loop_
_entity.id
_entity.type
_entity.pdbx_description
1 polymer ?
#
loop_
_entity_poly.entity_id
_entity_poly.type
_entity_poly.pdbx_seq_one_letter_code
_entity_poly.pdbx_strand_id
1 'polypeptide(L)'
;MNYKMLTGTLIASSLLLAACGQAEDAAKDAGKKVEETAKDAGKKVEETSKTTADTAKESTKDVKAPNGEAEKALNKAKTYSDTMFMSKKGIYNQLTSQADKFNANDAKWAVDNLKADYKKNALEKAKQYSETQNMSVDAIKTQLTSQFDAFTEEEAQYAVDNLNK
;
A
#
# COMPACT_ATOMS: atom_id res chain seq x y z
N MET A 1 35.37 23.25 -13.93
CA MET A 1 34.45 23.62 -12.82
C MET A 1 34.37 22.46 -11.86
N ASN A 2 34.43 22.72 -10.55
CA ASN A 2 34.59 21.67 -9.56
C ASN A 2 33.27 21.44 -8.82
N TYR A 3 32.70 20.24 -8.90
CA TYR A 3 31.55 19.89 -8.07
C TYR A 3 32.02 19.52 -6.65
N LYS A 4 31.54 20.28 -5.67
CA LYS A 4 31.99 20.23 -4.29
C LYS A 4 31.12 19.23 -3.52
N MET A 5 31.65 18.03 -3.25
CA MET A 5 30.95 16.98 -2.51
C MET A 5 30.52 17.48 -1.13
N LEU A 6 29.24 17.31 -0.79
CA LEU A 6 28.64 17.71 0.49
C LEU A 6 28.21 16.46 1.27
N THR A 7 29.20 15.75 1.81
CA THR A 7 29.00 14.63 2.75
C THR A 7 28.71 15.17 4.15
N GLY A 8 27.43 15.21 4.53
CA GLY A 8 26.96 15.83 5.77
C GLY A 8 26.52 14.84 6.85
N THR A 9 27.45 14.11 7.46
CA THR A 9 27.16 13.30 8.66
C THR A 9 28.29 13.42 9.69
N LEU A 10 28.00 14.02 10.84
CA LEU A 10 28.84 13.91 12.04
C LEU A 10 27.97 14.15 13.28
N ILE A 11 27.59 13.07 13.97
CA ILE A 11 26.80 13.12 15.20
C ILE A 11 27.77 13.25 16.37
N ALA A 12 27.75 14.39 17.06
CA ALA A 12 28.57 14.64 18.24
C ALA A 12 27.92 14.03 19.49
N SER A 13 28.04 12.71 19.67
CA SER A 13 27.66 12.04 20.91
C SER A 13 28.68 12.35 22.01
N SER A 14 28.38 13.34 22.85
CA SER A 14 29.21 13.73 23.99
C SER A 14 29.25 12.64 25.06
N LEU A 15 30.46 12.22 25.45
CA LEU A 15 30.66 11.33 26.60
C LEU A 15 30.20 12.01 27.89
N LEU A 16 29.59 11.24 28.78
CA LEU A 16 29.52 11.55 30.20
C LEU A 16 29.93 10.31 30.98
N LEU A 17 31.12 10.37 31.58
CA LEU A 17 31.75 9.27 32.31
C LEU A 17 31.78 9.64 33.79
N ALA A 18 31.10 8.86 34.63
CA ALA A 18 31.14 8.98 36.09
C ALA A 18 31.14 7.57 36.69
N ALA A 19 32.02 7.32 37.65
CA ALA A 19 32.30 5.98 38.17
C ALA A 19 31.96 5.86 39.66
N CYS A 20 31.56 4.66 40.08
CA CYS A 20 32.08 3.91 41.25
C CYS A 20 31.08 2.83 41.70
N GLY A 21 31.59 1.68 42.12
CA GLY A 21 30.79 0.57 42.66
C GLY A 21 31.23 -0.79 42.10
N GLN A 22 32.05 -1.53 42.85
CA GLN A 22 32.54 -2.86 42.50
C GLN A 22 32.10 -3.86 43.56
N ALA A 23 31.44 -4.93 43.13
CA ALA A 23 31.27 -6.17 43.89
C ALA A 23 30.98 -7.31 42.90
N GLU A 24 31.74 -8.40 43.02
CA GLU A 24 31.60 -9.63 42.25
C GLU A 24 31.10 -10.74 43.19
N ASP A 25 30.10 -11.51 42.79
CA ASP A 25 30.01 -12.96 43.08
C ASP A 25 29.04 -13.63 42.08
N ALA A 26 28.73 -14.92 42.25
CA ALA A 26 28.35 -15.80 41.15
C ALA A 26 27.12 -16.69 41.41
N ALA A 27 26.78 -17.42 40.35
CA ALA A 27 26.09 -18.72 40.36
C ALA A 27 24.60 -18.82 40.78
N LYS A 28 23.80 -19.12 39.75
CA LYS A 28 22.88 -20.28 39.66
C LYS A 28 21.58 -20.37 40.51
N ASP A 29 20.52 -20.60 39.72
CA ASP A 29 19.49 -21.64 39.84
C ASP A 29 18.07 -21.24 40.28
N ALA A 30 17.12 -22.12 39.94
CA ALA A 30 15.75 -21.78 39.56
C ALA A 30 14.71 -21.73 40.70
N GLY A 31 13.60 -21.02 40.42
CA GLY A 31 12.29 -21.58 40.74
C GLY A 31 11.14 -20.60 41.07
N LYS A 32 10.14 -20.55 40.16
CA LYS A 32 8.68 -20.64 40.45
C LYS A 32 8.00 -19.47 41.24
N LYS A 33 6.76 -19.02 41.00
CA LYS A 33 5.75 -19.05 39.89
C LYS A 33 4.51 -18.26 40.38
N VAL A 34 3.93 -17.35 39.56
CA VAL A 34 2.68 -16.54 39.78
C VAL A 34 2.63 -15.69 41.07
N GLU A 35 1.64 -14.80 41.37
CA GLU A 35 0.34 -14.32 40.81
C GLU A 35 0.19 -12.84 41.28
N GLU A 36 -0.55 -11.85 40.75
CA GLU A 36 -1.38 -11.60 39.54
C GLU A 36 -1.64 -10.05 39.47
N THR A 37 -1.90 -9.40 38.32
CA THR A 37 -2.79 -8.20 38.25
C THR A 37 -3.21 -7.79 36.82
N ALA A 38 -4.52 -7.61 36.59
CA ALA A 38 -5.09 -7.11 35.33
C ALA A 38 -5.93 -5.82 35.49
N LYS A 39 -5.74 -4.85 34.56
CA LYS A 39 -6.66 -3.72 34.25
C LYS A 39 -6.17 -2.98 32.99
N ASP A 40 -6.94 -2.36 32.08
CA ASP A 40 -8.29 -2.44 31.51
C ASP A 40 -8.51 -1.08 30.77
N ALA A 41 -9.46 -1.01 29.84
CA ALA A 41 -9.85 0.14 28.99
C ALA A 41 -8.80 0.65 27.98
N GLY A 42 -9.17 1.15 26.79
CA GLY A 42 -10.51 1.46 26.28
C GLY A 42 -10.73 1.05 24.81
N LYS A 43 -11.97 1.23 24.32
CA LYS A 43 -12.51 0.64 23.08
C LYS A 43 -13.32 1.68 22.29
N LYS A 44 -13.13 1.71 20.96
CA LYS A 44 -14.11 1.93 19.84
C LYS A 44 -15.36 2.81 20.16
N VAL A 45 -15.79 3.86 19.43
CA VAL A 45 -15.65 4.30 18.02
C VAL A 45 -15.78 5.88 17.94
N GLU A 46 -16.17 6.66 16.92
CA GLU A 46 -16.74 6.49 15.55
C GLU A 46 -16.39 7.72 14.64
N GLU A 47 -15.87 7.52 13.43
CA GLU A 47 -16.01 8.42 12.26
C GLU A 47 -15.72 7.56 11.01
N THR A 48 -16.58 7.31 10.02
CA THR A 48 -17.73 8.04 9.43
C THR A 48 -17.34 9.16 8.47
N SER A 49 -16.85 8.76 7.30
CA SER A 49 -17.16 9.45 6.05
C SER A 49 -17.55 8.42 4.98
N LYS A 50 -18.86 8.17 4.90
CA LYS A 50 -19.54 7.44 3.83
C LYS A 50 -19.90 8.43 2.72
N THR A 51 -20.06 7.97 1.47
CA THR A 51 -20.20 8.78 0.22
C THR A 51 -18.82 9.13 -0.37
N THR A 52 -18.54 8.95 -1.66
CA THR A 52 -19.41 8.60 -2.80
C THR A 52 -19.29 7.13 -3.24
N ALA A 53 -20.42 6.40 -3.18
CA ALA A 53 -20.58 5.09 -3.83
C ALA A 53 -21.69 5.16 -4.90
N ASP A 54 -21.66 6.21 -5.73
CA ASP A 54 -22.42 6.28 -6.98
C ASP A 54 -21.71 7.17 -8.01
N THR A 55 -21.12 6.52 -9.02
CA THR A 55 -20.97 6.98 -10.42
C THR A 55 -20.46 5.77 -11.20
N ALA A 56 -21.33 4.77 -11.37
CA ALA A 56 -21.01 3.54 -12.10
C ALA A 56 -21.86 3.37 -13.37
N LYS A 57 -22.43 4.47 -13.91
CA LYS A 57 -23.10 4.48 -15.22
C LYS A 57 -23.31 5.88 -15.83
N GLU A 58 -22.23 6.57 -16.20
CA GLU A 58 -22.30 7.50 -17.34
C GLU A 58 -21.41 6.99 -18.47
N SER A 59 -21.97 6.91 -19.67
CA SER A 59 -21.33 6.30 -20.84
C SER A 59 -21.16 7.32 -21.96
N THR A 60 -20.15 7.10 -22.79
CA THR A 60 -20.07 7.64 -24.17
C THR A 60 -20.14 9.16 -24.31
N LYS A 61 -19.08 9.82 -23.87
CA LYS A 61 -18.30 10.67 -24.80
C LYS A 61 -16.84 10.22 -24.71
N ASP A 62 -16.12 10.19 -25.84
CA ASP A 62 -14.67 10.06 -25.77
C ASP A 62 -14.11 11.42 -25.36
N VAL A 63 -13.81 11.53 -24.06
CA VAL A 63 -13.26 12.74 -23.46
C VAL A 63 -11.88 12.96 -24.05
N LYS A 64 -11.75 14.02 -24.87
CA LYS A 64 -10.46 14.41 -25.43
C LYS A 64 -9.49 14.74 -24.28
N ALA A 65 -8.27 14.19 -24.34
CA ALA A 65 -7.23 14.48 -23.37
C ALA A 65 -6.95 16.01 -23.26
N PRO A 66 -6.76 16.53 -22.03
CA PRO A 66 -6.50 17.95 -21.81
C PRO A 66 -5.14 18.39 -22.38
N ASN A 67 -4.17 17.50 -22.39
CA ASN A 67 -2.84 17.67 -22.98
C ASN A 67 -2.27 16.28 -23.39
N GLY A 68 -1.09 16.25 -24.00
CA GLY A 68 -0.44 15.00 -24.45
C GLY A 68 0.19 14.15 -23.34
N GLU A 69 0.47 14.69 -22.16
CA GLU A 69 0.94 13.90 -21.01
C GLU A 69 -0.19 13.11 -20.36
N ALA A 70 -1.41 13.66 -20.29
CA ALA A 70 -2.61 12.94 -19.88
C ALA A 70 -2.94 11.75 -20.82
N GLU A 71 -2.68 11.89 -22.12
CA GLU A 71 -2.83 10.81 -23.11
C GLU A 71 -1.74 9.72 -22.94
N LYS A 72 -0.48 10.11 -22.73
CA LYS A 72 0.60 9.16 -22.38
C LYS A 72 0.32 8.44 -21.06
N ALA A 73 -0.17 9.17 -20.05
CA ALA A 73 -0.55 8.61 -18.76
C ALA A 73 -1.70 7.60 -18.90
N LEU A 74 -2.71 7.86 -19.74
CA LEU A 74 -3.78 6.91 -20.05
C LEU A 74 -3.27 5.64 -20.75
N ASN A 75 -2.33 5.78 -21.70
CA ASN A 75 -1.70 4.64 -22.37
C ASN A 75 -0.85 3.78 -21.39
N LYS A 76 -0.16 4.42 -20.44
CA LYS A 76 0.51 3.70 -19.34
C LYS A 76 -0.50 3.09 -18.37
N ALA A 77 -1.58 3.79 -18.01
CA ALA A 77 -2.66 3.28 -17.15
C ALA A 77 -3.27 2.00 -17.71
N LYS A 78 -3.53 1.97 -19.03
CA LYS A 78 -3.99 0.77 -19.75
C LYS A 78 -2.99 -0.37 -19.63
N THR A 79 -1.69 -0.10 -19.78
CA THR A 79 -0.64 -1.13 -19.61
C THR A 79 -0.64 -1.70 -18.19
N TYR A 80 -0.70 -0.86 -17.15
CA TYR A 80 -0.70 -1.29 -15.74
C TYR A 80 -1.98 -2.06 -15.35
N SER A 81 -3.11 -1.77 -15.99
CA SER A 81 -4.32 -2.59 -15.89
C SER A 81 -4.14 -3.95 -16.59
N ASP A 82 -3.78 -3.94 -17.87
CA ASP A 82 -3.85 -5.11 -18.75
C ASP A 82 -2.75 -6.16 -18.49
N THR A 83 -1.57 -5.76 -18.00
CA THR A 83 -0.42 -6.67 -17.82
C THR A 83 0.03 -6.86 -16.38
N MET A 84 -0.26 -5.90 -15.50
CA MET A 84 0.10 -5.95 -14.07
C MET A 84 -1.10 -6.09 -13.14
N PHE A 85 -2.33 -6.07 -13.68
CA PHE A 85 -3.59 -6.24 -12.96
C PHE A 85 -3.69 -5.34 -11.72
N MET A 86 -3.37 -4.05 -11.89
CA MET A 86 -3.36 -3.09 -10.78
C MET A 86 -4.76 -2.49 -10.53
N SER A 87 -5.00 -2.09 -9.28
CA SER A 87 -6.19 -1.32 -8.89
C SER A 87 -6.16 0.11 -9.44
N LYS A 88 -7.30 0.79 -9.45
CA LYS A 88 -7.39 2.21 -9.85
C LYS A 88 -6.41 3.10 -9.07
N LYS A 89 -6.29 2.88 -7.76
CA LYS A 89 -5.39 3.66 -6.87
C LYS A 89 -3.93 3.25 -7.05
N GLY A 90 -3.65 1.96 -7.24
CA GLY A 90 -2.31 1.47 -7.56
C GLY A 90 -1.76 2.06 -8.86
N ILE A 91 -2.59 2.13 -9.91
CA ILE A 91 -2.21 2.77 -11.18
C ILE A 91 -1.91 4.26 -10.99
N TYR A 92 -2.74 5.00 -10.25
CA TYR A 92 -2.50 6.41 -9.95
C TYR A 92 -1.17 6.63 -9.20
N ASN A 93 -0.92 5.82 -8.15
CA ASN A 93 0.33 5.84 -7.39
C ASN A 93 1.55 5.53 -8.28
N GLN A 94 1.42 4.58 -9.21
CA GLN A 94 2.48 4.21 -10.14
C GLN A 94 2.78 5.34 -11.14
N LEU A 95 1.75 5.93 -11.78
CA LEU A 95 1.90 7.05 -12.72
C LEU A 95 2.54 8.28 -12.08
N THR A 96 2.22 8.57 -10.81
CA THR A 96 2.78 9.68 -10.03
C THR A 96 4.11 9.34 -9.33
N SER A 97 4.58 8.10 -9.44
CA SER A 97 5.83 7.65 -8.82
C SER A 97 7.07 8.22 -9.50
N GLN A 98 8.23 8.04 -8.86
CA GLN A 98 9.54 8.37 -9.43
C GLN A 98 9.93 7.54 -10.67
N ALA A 99 9.14 6.52 -11.07
CA ALA A 99 9.37 5.76 -12.29
C ALA A 99 8.74 6.44 -13.53
N ASP A 100 7.48 6.86 -13.44
CA ASP A 100 6.72 7.44 -14.56
C ASP A 100 6.65 8.98 -14.53
N LYS A 101 6.62 9.57 -13.32
CA LYS A 101 6.69 11.03 -13.07
C LYS A 101 5.61 11.88 -13.75
N PHE A 102 4.44 11.32 -14.05
CA PHE A 102 3.29 12.14 -14.45
C PHE A 102 2.84 13.00 -13.26
N ASN A 103 2.38 14.23 -13.52
CA ASN A 103 1.80 15.05 -12.47
C ASN A 103 0.42 14.51 -12.03
N ALA A 104 -0.02 14.91 -10.84
CA ALA A 104 -1.25 14.42 -10.23
C ALA A 104 -2.51 14.65 -11.09
N ASN A 105 -2.58 15.74 -11.86
CA ASN A 105 -3.76 16.04 -12.68
C ASN A 105 -3.87 15.11 -13.88
N ASP A 106 -2.75 14.90 -14.59
CA ASP A 106 -2.69 14.02 -15.77
C ASP A 106 -2.85 12.55 -15.38
N ALA A 107 -2.23 12.13 -14.25
CA ALA A 107 -2.41 10.80 -13.69
C ALA A 107 -3.85 10.56 -13.19
N LYS A 108 -4.49 11.55 -12.55
CA LYS A 108 -5.90 11.47 -12.14
C LYS A 108 -6.81 11.36 -13.36
N TRP A 109 -6.62 12.22 -14.36
CA TRP A 109 -7.39 12.18 -15.60
C TRP A 109 -7.26 10.82 -16.29
N ALA A 110 -6.05 10.26 -16.35
CA ALA A 110 -5.81 8.93 -16.90
C ALA A 110 -6.60 7.83 -16.19
N VAL A 111 -6.59 7.76 -14.85
CA VAL A 111 -7.34 6.72 -14.11
C VAL A 111 -8.85 6.97 -14.05
N ASP A 112 -9.30 8.20 -14.28
CA ASP A 112 -10.73 8.52 -14.39
C ASP A 112 -11.30 8.21 -15.78
N ASN A 113 -10.48 8.21 -16.82
CA ASN A 113 -10.90 7.90 -18.20
C ASN A 113 -10.48 6.48 -18.64
N LEU A 114 -9.78 5.72 -17.80
CA LEU A 114 -9.42 4.33 -18.08
C LEU A 114 -10.66 3.41 -17.98
N LYS A 115 -11.07 2.87 -19.13
CA LYS A 115 -12.14 1.88 -19.27
C LYS A 115 -11.62 0.48 -18.86
N ALA A 116 -11.43 0.25 -17.56
CA ALA A 116 -10.95 -1.01 -16.98
C ALA A 116 -11.96 -1.67 -16.02
N ASP A 117 -11.92 -3.00 -15.92
CA ASP A 117 -12.65 -3.78 -14.91
C ASP A 117 -11.71 -4.09 -13.75
N TYR A 118 -11.76 -3.26 -12.70
CA TYR A 118 -10.91 -3.42 -11.53
C TYR A 118 -11.26 -4.63 -10.65
N LYS A 119 -12.49 -5.16 -10.76
CA LYS A 119 -12.87 -6.43 -10.10
C LYS A 119 -12.23 -7.62 -10.81
N LYS A 120 -12.15 -7.59 -12.14
CA LYS A 120 -11.34 -8.54 -12.91
C LYS A 120 -9.85 -8.40 -12.59
N ASN A 121 -9.30 -7.18 -12.53
CA ASN A 121 -7.89 -6.99 -12.15
C ASN A 121 -7.60 -7.58 -10.75
N ALA A 122 -8.48 -7.35 -9.77
CA ALA A 122 -8.33 -7.94 -8.44
C ALA A 122 -8.33 -9.48 -8.47
N LEU A 123 -9.19 -10.09 -9.28
CA LEU A 123 -9.24 -11.55 -9.47
C LEU A 123 -7.99 -12.11 -10.14
N GLU A 124 -7.50 -11.50 -11.23
CA GLU A 124 -6.25 -11.97 -11.87
C GLU A 124 -5.03 -11.76 -10.96
N LYS A 125 -5.00 -10.68 -10.17
CA LYS A 125 -4.00 -10.47 -9.12
C LYS A 125 -4.09 -11.53 -8.00
N ALA A 126 -5.31 -11.89 -7.57
CA ALA A 126 -5.54 -12.94 -6.58
C ALA A 126 -5.01 -14.31 -7.06
N LYS A 127 -5.26 -14.66 -8.33
CA LYS A 127 -4.68 -15.86 -8.96
C LYS A 127 -3.16 -15.81 -8.94
N GLN A 128 -2.53 -14.70 -9.34
CA GLN A 128 -1.08 -14.54 -9.27
C GLN A 128 -0.51 -14.81 -7.87
N TYR A 129 -1.14 -14.30 -6.80
CA TYR A 129 -0.71 -14.58 -5.43
C TYR A 129 -0.94 -16.04 -5.00
N SER A 130 -2.06 -16.64 -5.41
CA SER A 130 -2.36 -18.05 -5.14
C SER A 130 -1.36 -18.98 -5.85
N GLU A 131 -1.12 -18.77 -7.15
CA GLU A 131 -0.29 -19.64 -8.00
C GLU A 131 1.22 -19.45 -7.75
N THR A 132 1.70 -18.21 -7.62
CA THR A 132 3.14 -17.93 -7.55
C THR A 132 3.68 -17.83 -6.12
N GLN A 133 2.83 -17.57 -5.12
CA GLN A 133 3.23 -17.38 -3.73
C GLN A 133 2.52 -18.33 -2.74
N ASN A 134 1.57 -19.16 -3.21
CA ASN A 134 0.84 -20.13 -2.38
C ASN A 134 0.16 -19.48 -1.16
N MET A 135 -0.29 -18.23 -1.32
CA MET A 135 -0.91 -17.45 -0.24
C MET A 135 -2.31 -17.97 0.10
N SER A 136 -2.68 -17.93 1.39
CA SER A 136 -4.05 -18.24 1.81
C SER A 136 -5.04 -17.17 1.36
N VAL A 137 -6.32 -17.53 1.25
CA VAL A 137 -7.40 -16.63 0.82
C VAL A 137 -7.44 -15.34 1.64
N ASP A 138 -7.32 -15.43 2.96
CA ASP A 138 -7.30 -14.26 3.86
C ASP A 138 -6.05 -13.39 3.67
N ALA A 139 -4.89 -14.01 3.42
CA ALA A 139 -3.65 -13.29 3.12
C ALA A 139 -3.73 -12.57 1.77
N ILE A 140 -4.33 -13.20 0.75
CA ILE A 140 -4.60 -12.60 -0.56
C ILE A 140 -5.53 -11.38 -0.40
N LYS A 141 -6.64 -11.52 0.33
CA LYS A 141 -7.55 -10.38 0.57
C LYS A 141 -6.84 -9.22 1.26
N THR A 142 -6.07 -9.52 2.31
CA THR A 142 -5.28 -8.54 3.07
C THR A 142 -4.20 -7.87 2.21
N GLN A 143 -3.59 -8.59 1.28
CA GLN A 143 -2.60 -8.05 0.35
C GLN A 143 -3.24 -7.12 -0.68
N LEU A 144 -4.38 -7.51 -1.27
CA LEU A 144 -5.11 -6.70 -2.25
C LEU A 144 -5.55 -5.34 -1.68
N THR A 145 -6.02 -5.30 -0.43
CA THR A 145 -6.43 -4.04 0.25
C THR A 145 -5.26 -3.31 0.92
N SER A 146 -4.04 -3.85 0.88
CA SER A 146 -2.84 -3.20 1.40
C SER A 146 -2.53 -1.89 0.66
N GLN A 147 -1.62 -1.08 1.22
CA GLN A 147 -1.17 0.15 0.54
C GLN A 147 -0.38 -0.11 -0.76
N PHE A 148 0.03 -1.34 -1.03
CA PHE A 148 0.80 -1.71 -2.22
C PHE A 148 -0.11 -1.93 -3.44
N ASP A 149 -1.10 -2.83 -3.32
CA ASP A 149 -2.04 -3.13 -4.40
C ASP A 149 -3.25 -2.18 -4.40
N ALA A 150 -3.67 -1.72 -3.22
CA ALA A 150 -4.63 -0.63 -3.01
C ALA A 150 -6.00 -0.79 -3.68
N PHE A 151 -6.48 -2.02 -3.82
CA PHE A 151 -7.87 -2.31 -4.20
C PHE A 151 -8.85 -1.87 -3.11
N THR A 152 -10.10 -1.65 -3.51
CA THR A 152 -11.22 -1.51 -2.56
C THR A 152 -11.55 -2.84 -1.88
N GLU A 153 -12.21 -2.78 -0.73
CA GLU A 153 -12.69 -3.95 0.00
C GLU A 153 -13.65 -4.78 -0.86
N GLU A 154 -14.48 -4.13 -1.68
CA GLU A 154 -15.45 -4.74 -2.59
C GLU A 154 -14.80 -5.41 -3.82
N GLU A 155 -13.64 -4.93 -4.27
CA GLU A 155 -12.82 -5.56 -5.31
C GLU A 155 -12.04 -6.76 -4.76
N ALA A 156 -11.42 -6.60 -3.58
CA ALA A 156 -10.68 -7.67 -2.93
C ALA A 156 -11.60 -8.82 -2.47
N GLN A 157 -12.78 -8.52 -1.92
CA GLN A 157 -13.79 -9.52 -1.58
C GLN A 157 -14.28 -10.25 -2.84
N TYR A 158 -14.61 -9.52 -3.92
CA TYR A 158 -14.97 -10.14 -5.19
C TYR A 158 -13.89 -11.08 -5.74
N ALA A 159 -12.61 -10.69 -5.61
CA ALA A 159 -11.49 -11.51 -6.05
C ALA A 159 -11.44 -12.85 -5.30
N VAL A 160 -11.50 -12.83 -3.96
CA VAL A 160 -11.45 -14.07 -3.17
C VAL A 160 -12.72 -14.92 -3.30
N ASP A 161 -13.89 -14.29 -3.42
CA ASP A 161 -15.17 -14.98 -3.65
C ASP A 161 -15.18 -15.77 -4.97
N ASN A 162 -14.30 -15.43 -5.93
CA ASN A 162 -14.25 -16.05 -7.26
C ASN A 162 -12.90 -16.71 -7.58
N LEU A 163 -11.99 -16.83 -6.59
CA LEU A 163 -10.64 -17.39 -6.79
C LEU A 163 -10.64 -18.90 -7.08
N ASN A 164 -11.62 -19.64 -6.54
CA ASN A 164 -11.71 -21.11 -6.61
C ASN A 164 -12.99 -21.58 -7.35
N LYS A 165 -13.30 -20.97 -8.50
CA LYS A 165 -14.51 -21.24 -9.31
C LYS A 165 -14.17 -21.62 -10.74
#